data_AF-A0A534T4N9-F1
#
_entry.id   AF-A0A534T4N9-F1
#
_cell.length_a   1.000
_cell.length_b   1.000
_cell.length_c   1.000
_cell.angle_alpha   90.00
_cell.angle_beta   90.00
_cell.angle_gamma   90.00
#
_symmetry.space_group_name_H-M   'P 1'
#
loop_
_entity.id
_entity.type
_entity.pdbx_description
1 polymer ?
#
loop_
_entity_poly.entity_id
_entity_poly.type
_entity_poly.pdbx_seq_one_letter_code
_entity_poly.pdbx_strand_id
1 'polypeptide(L)'
;MTRRNALGGEAFLAAALFALVAGSGLAAEAPGARAWSAAEYQARLDRLQQRTKAFYELLERGERERAAPLWPEIEREIASLGDELQERLDQMRQDVMDRDGDLEELYRSSRWREPEIMSLVVTYHLAWVRYQGAQLAGDAARRKDLLQKAVRGFSQFLLVNEVPEIYAESLYGRGLAFLDLGETAKAIEDLEAATQAGAPAVAAKARGALEEARRRTAGRAAPAEKGPEQLLARLGELVPRAAAGETSAEKDATALARGLAARGGPWPARVESLVLEKLG
;
A
#
# COMPACT_ATOMS: atom_id res chain seq x y z
N MET A 1 -14.53 1.30 8.79
CA MET A 1 -13.29 1.46 9.60
C MET A 1 -12.22 1.90 8.62
N THR A 2 -11.87 3.17 8.70
CA THR A 2 -11.14 3.93 7.68
C THR A 2 -9.78 3.29 7.38
N ARG A 3 -9.45 3.07 6.10
CA ARG A 3 -8.11 2.69 5.60
C ARG A 3 -7.05 3.80 5.86
N ARG A 4 -7.09 4.46 7.03
CA ARG A 4 -6.24 5.62 7.40
C ARG A 4 -4.88 5.23 7.95
N ASN A 5 -4.65 3.96 8.33
CA ASN A 5 -3.41 3.53 8.97
C ASN A 5 -2.46 2.71 8.06
N ALA A 6 -2.77 2.54 6.78
CA ALA A 6 -1.93 1.71 5.90
C ALA A 6 -0.63 2.42 5.45
N LEU A 7 -0.70 3.73 5.21
CA LEU A 7 0.33 4.49 4.47
C LEU A 7 1.48 5.02 5.37
N GLY A 8 1.26 5.24 6.67
CA GLY A 8 2.29 5.75 7.60
C GLY A 8 3.51 4.85 7.83
N GLY A 9 3.46 3.57 7.43
CA GLY A 9 4.63 2.66 7.46
C GLY A 9 5.55 2.80 6.23
N GLU A 10 5.00 3.24 5.10
CA GLU A 10 5.69 3.29 3.81
C GLU A 10 6.82 4.35 3.81
N ALA A 11 6.65 5.42 4.60
CA ALA A 11 7.67 6.46 4.79
C ALA A 11 8.89 6.00 5.61
N PHE A 12 8.70 5.03 6.52
CA PHE A 12 9.77 4.49 7.36
C PHE A 12 10.62 3.43 6.63
N LEU A 13 10.00 2.67 5.73
CA LEU A 13 10.64 1.59 4.97
C LEU A 13 11.43 2.06 3.76
N ALA A 14 11.03 3.17 3.14
CA ALA A 14 11.91 3.91 2.25
C ALA A 14 13.24 4.13 2.98
N ALA A 15 13.22 4.74 4.17
CA ALA A 15 14.43 5.02 4.96
C ALA A 15 15.26 3.76 5.33
N ALA A 16 14.63 2.60 5.52
CA ALA A 16 15.33 1.34 5.80
C ALA A 16 16.05 0.75 4.57
N LEU A 17 15.41 0.79 3.38
CA LEU A 17 16.10 0.51 2.11
C LEU A 17 17.22 1.53 1.83
N PHE A 18 17.07 2.78 2.28
CA PHE A 18 18.11 3.81 2.18
C PHE A 18 19.30 3.58 3.11
N ALA A 19 19.13 2.96 4.27
CA ALA A 19 20.26 2.62 5.16
C ALA A 19 21.24 1.62 4.52
N LEU A 20 20.77 0.80 3.56
CA LEU A 20 21.62 -0.04 2.72
C LEU A 20 22.44 0.76 1.70
N VAL A 21 21.96 1.95 1.28
CA VAL A 21 22.64 2.86 0.33
C VAL A 21 23.63 3.79 1.05
N ALA A 22 23.29 4.28 2.24
CA ALA A 22 24.13 5.25 2.97
C ALA A 22 25.44 4.65 3.54
N GLY A 23 25.60 3.32 3.53
CA GLY A 23 26.78 2.61 4.04
C GLY A 23 27.87 2.29 3.01
N SER A 24 27.66 2.52 1.71
CA SER A 24 28.54 1.99 0.65
C SER A 24 29.64 2.93 0.18
N GLY A 25 29.90 4.03 0.89
CA GLY A 25 30.80 5.11 0.46
C GLY A 25 32.10 4.63 -0.19
N LEU A 26 32.12 4.53 -1.51
CA LEU A 26 33.28 4.20 -2.34
C LEU A 26 33.01 4.72 -3.76
N ALA A 27 33.41 5.97 -3.98
CA ALA A 27 33.55 6.54 -5.31
C ALA A 27 34.76 5.91 -6.01
N ALA A 28 34.56 5.35 -7.21
CA ALA A 28 35.61 5.21 -8.20
C ALA A 28 34.99 5.23 -9.60
N GLU A 29 35.31 6.27 -10.36
CA GLU A 29 34.95 6.44 -11.77
C GLU A 29 35.82 5.55 -12.66
N ALA A 30 35.19 4.83 -13.60
CA ALA A 30 35.84 4.26 -14.78
C ALA A 30 34.98 4.57 -16.02
N PRO A 31 35.58 4.81 -17.20
CA PRO A 31 34.88 5.39 -18.34
C PRO A 31 34.14 4.32 -19.15
N GLY A 32 32.95 4.65 -19.67
CA GLY A 32 32.31 3.80 -20.70
C GLY A 32 30.77 3.73 -20.73
N ALA A 33 30.08 4.38 -19.80
CA ALA A 33 28.66 4.72 -19.90
C ALA A 33 28.49 5.95 -19.00
N ARG A 34 27.54 6.86 -19.28
CA ARG A 34 27.31 8.01 -18.39
C ARG A 34 26.68 7.50 -17.09
N ALA A 35 27.51 6.94 -16.21
CA ALA A 35 27.13 6.55 -14.87
C ALA A 35 26.54 7.81 -14.23
N TRP A 36 25.32 7.69 -13.71
CA TRP A 36 24.80 8.76 -12.88
C TRP A 36 25.77 8.99 -11.75
N SER A 37 26.11 10.25 -11.53
CA SER A 37 26.77 10.63 -10.30
C SER A 37 25.89 10.25 -9.11
N ALA A 38 26.50 9.97 -7.96
CA ALA A 38 25.78 9.75 -6.71
C ALA A 38 24.80 10.91 -6.40
N ALA A 39 25.12 12.13 -6.83
CA ALA A 39 24.26 13.31 -6.70
C ALA A 39 23.01 13.25 -7.60
N GLU A 40 23.16 12.87 -8.88
CA GLU A 40 22.03 12.68 -9.80
C GLU A 40 21.12 11.54 -9.35
N TYR A 41 21.72 10.49 -8.79
CA TYR A 41 21.01 9.37 -8.19
C TYR A 41 20.14 9.81 -7.00
N GLN A 42 20.75 10.49 -6.03
CA GLN A 42 20.06 10.96 -4.85
C GLN A 42 18.93 11.94 -5.21
N ALA A 43 19.18 12.88 -6.12
CA ALA A 43 18.18 13.85 -6.55
C ALA A 43 16.96 13.19 -7.21
N ARG A 44 17.14 12.11 -7.98
CA ARG A 44 16.04 11.34 -8.55
C ARG A 44 15.22 10.63 -7.47
N LEU A 45 15.89 10.02 -6.50
CA LEU A 45 15.22 9.36 -5.38
C LEU A 45 14.44 10.35 -4.52
N ASP A 46 15.05 11.48 -4.16
CA ASP A 46 14.41 12.52 -3.37
C ASP A 46 13.13 13.04 -4.08
N ARG A 47 13.21 13.25 -5.39
CA ARG A 47 12.05 13.64 -6.22
C ARG A 47 10.96 12.56 -6.19
N LEU A 48 11.33 11.30 -6.41
CA LEU A 48 10.39 10.17 -6.38
C LEU A 48 9.68 10.11 -5.03
N GLN A 49 10.45 10.16 -3.93
CA GLN A 49 9.92 10.13 -2.57
C GLN A 49 8.99 11.30 -2.29
N GLN A 50 9.38 12.52 -2.67
CA GLN A 50 8.56 13.70 -2.47
C GLN A 50 7.21 13.56 -3.17
N ARG A 51 7.21 13.08 -4.42
CA ARG A 51 5.98 12.89 -5.21
C ARG A 51 5.10 11.78 -4.64
N THR A 52 5.67 10.61 -4.31
CA THR A 52 4.90 9.51 -3.74
C THR A 52 4.35 9.88 -2.36
N LYS A 53 5.13 10.58 -1.53
CA LYS A 53 4.68 11.07 -0.23
C LYS A 53 3.50 12.03 -0.38
N ALA A 54 3.60 13.02 -1.25
CA ALA A 54 2.50 13.97 -1.50
C ALA A 54 1.23 13.25 -1.97
N PHE A 55 1.38 12.25 -2.83
CA PHE A 55 0.28 11.40 -3.27
C PHE A 55 -0.35 10.61 -2.12
N TYR A 56 0.44 9.95 -1.27
CA TYR A 56 -0.05 9.19 -0.13
C TYR A 56 -0.71 10.07 0.93
N GLU A 57 -0.16 11.25 1.22
CA GLU A 57 -0.79 12.21 2.14
C GLU A 57 -2.20 12.62 1.70
N LEU A 58 -2.43 12.78 0.39
CA LEU A 58 -3.77 13.04 -0.14
C LEU A 58 -4.70 11.86 0.10
N LEU A 59 -4.21 10.63 -0.10
CA LEU A 59 -4.99 9.42 0.17
C LEU A 59 -5.32 9.25 1.66
N GLU A 60 -4.38 9.52 2.56
CA GLU A 60 -4.58 9.47 4.01
C GLU A 60 -5.63 10.48 4.49
N ARG A 61 -5.68 11.65 3.86
CA ARG A 61 -6.69 12.69 4.11
C ARG A 61 -8.03 12.39 3.43
N GLY A 62 -8.10 11.34 2.60
CA GLY A 62 -9.31 10.97 1.85
C GLY A 62 -9.57 11.84 0.62
N GLU A 63 -8.60 12.64 0.19
CA GLU A 63 -8.70 13.60 -0.91
C GLU A 63 -8.51 12.92 -2.28
N ARG A 64 -9.34 11.90 -2.56
CA ARG A 64 -9.22 11.03 -3.74
C ARG A 64 -9.29 11.78 -5.06
N GLU A 65 -10.14 12.80 -5.15
CA GLU A 65 -10.27 13.65 -6.36
C GLU A 65 -8.98 14.40 -6.68
N ARG A 66 -8.22 14.81 -5.66
CA ARG A 66 -6.91 15.46 -5.84
C ARG A 66 -5.80 14.46 -6.12
N ALA A 67 -5.89 13.24 -5.60
CA ALA A 67 -4.92 12.18 -5.82
C ALA A 67 -5.07 11.52 -7.21
N ALA A 68 -6.29 11.39 -7.72
CA ALA A 68 -6.63 10.73 -8.98
C ALA A 68 -5.85 11.22 -10.20
N PRO A 69 -5.69 12.53 -10.46
CA PRO A 69 -4.91 13.00 -11.61
C PRO A 69 -3.38 12.82 -11.45
N LEU A 70 -2.88 12.63 -10.22
CA LEU A 70 -1.43 12.59 -9.95
C LEU A 70 -0.83 11.20 -10.21
N TRP A 71 -1.55 10.13 -9.86
CA TRP A 71 -0.98 8.78 -9.88
C TRP A 71 -0.50 8.31 -11.27
N PRO A 72 -1.14 8.64 -12.42
CA PRO A 72 -0.68 8.13 -13.71
C PRO A 72 0.69 8.65 -14.13
N GLU A 73 1.01 9.90 -13.76
CA GLU A 73 2.32 10.48 -14.03
C GLU A 73 3.38 9.89 -13.11
N ILE A 74 3.06 9.74 -11.81
CA ILE A 74 3.94 9.09 -10.83
C ILE A 74 4.25 7.65 -11.25
N GLU A 75 3.24 6.88 -11.65
CA GLU A 75 3.43 5.50 -12.12
C GLU A 75 4.35 5.42 -13.34
N ARG A 76 4.17 6.32 -14.31
CA ARG A 76 4.99 6.37 -15.52
C ARG A 76 6.44 6.74 -15.22
N GLU A 77 6.67 7.74 -14.37
CA GLU A 77 8.03 8.16 -13.99
C GLU A 77 8.78 7.03 -13.27
N ILE A 78 8.12 6.38 -12.30
CA ILE A 78 8.72 5.28 -11.55
C ILE A 78 8.96 4.07 -12.46
N ALA A 79 8.01 3.75 -13.35
CA ALA A 79 8.17 2.65 -14.32
C ALA A 79 9.34 2.90 -15.28
N SER A 80 9.42 4.10 -15.87
CA SER A 80 10.51 4.47 -16.78
C SER A 80 11.88 4.41 -16.10
N LEU A 81 11.97 4.83 -14.83
CA LEU A 81 13.20 4.72 -14.06
C LEU A 81 13.58 3.26 -13.80
N GLY A 82 12.58 2.41 -13.53
CA GLY A 82 12.78 0.98 -13.35
C GLY A 82 13.34 0.31 -14.62
N ASP A 83 12.76 0.64 -15.78
CA ASP A 83 13.20 0.13 -17.08
C ASP A 83 14.64 0.57 -17.39
N GLU A 84 14.98 1.84 -17.17
CA GLU A 84 16.35 2.37 -17.38
C GLU A 84 17.38 1.68 -16.48
N LEU A 85 17.02 1.41 -15.22
CA LEU A 85 17.89 0.69 -14.28
C LEU A 85 18.12 -0.76 -14.70
N GLN A 86 17.06 -1.45 -15.17
CA GLN A 86 17.16 -2.83 -15.64
C GLN A 86 18.00 -2.91 -16.92
N GLU A 87 17.79 -2.01 -17.88
CA GLU A 87 18.62 -1.92 -19.09
C GLU A 87 20.10 -1.69 -18.74
N ARG A 88 20.39 -0.83 -17.76
CA ARG A 88 21.75 -0.61 -17.28
C ARG A 88 22.37 -1.86 -16.66
N LEU A 89 21.64 -2.56 -15.79
CA LEU A 89 22.13 -3.80 -15.17
C LEU A 89 22.38 -4.88 -16.23
N ASP A 90 21.48 -5.01 -17.19
CA ASP A 90 21.61 -5.96 -18.30
C ASP A 90 22.82 -5.64 -19.19
N GLN A 91 23.04 -4.37 -19.52
CA GLN A 91 24.22 -3.92 -20.26
C GLN A 91 25.50 -4.21 -19.49
N MET A 92 25.53 -3.94 -18.19
CA MET A 92 26.70 -4.23 -17.34
C MET A 92 27.04 -5.71 -17.31
N ARG A 93 26.03 -6.58 -17.27
CA ARG A 93 26.20 -8.04 -17.35
C ARG A 93 26.73 -8.43 -18.72
N GLN A 94 26.16 -7.88 -19.80
CA GLN A 94 26.60 -8.16 -21.17
C GLN A 94 28.06 -7.75 -21.40
N ASP A 95 28.46 -6.56 -20.95
CA ASP A 95 29.84 -6.06 -21.08
C ASP A 95 30.88 -6.98 -20.43
N VAL A 96 30.54 -7.58 -19.28
CA VAL A 96 31.42 -8.53 -18.58
C VAL A 96 31.44 -9.88 -19.29
N MET A 97 30.27 -10.34 -19.74
CA MET A 97 30.16 -11.55 -20.55
C MET A 97 30.96 -11.47 -21.86
N ASP A 98 31.04 -10.29 -22.48
CA ASP A 98 31.80 -10.06 -23.72
C ASP A 98 33.32 -9.99 -23.52
N ARG A 99 33.80 -9.83 -22.28
CA ARG A 99 35.24 -9.67 -21.96
C ARG A 99 35.87 -10.95 -21.45
N ASP A 100 35.46 -11.39 -20.27
CA ASP A 100 36.04 -12.52 -19.53
C ASP A 100 34.99 -13.45 -18.91
N GLY A 101 33.73 -13.01 -18.82
CA GLY A 101 32.63 -13.78 -18.25
C GLY A 101 32.64 -13.85 -16.72
N ASP A 102 33.51 -13.12 -16.03
CA ASP A 102 33.58 -13.15 -14.56
C ASP A 102 32.52 -12.22 -13.92
N LEU A 103 31.30 -12.72 -13.84
CA LEU A 103 30.19 -12.02 -13.20
C LEU A 103 30.32 -11.93 -11.67
N GLU A 104 31.17 -12.75 -11.04
CA GLU A 104 31.31 -12.77 -9.59
C GLU A 104 31.95 -11.47 -9.08
N GLU A 105 32.98 -10.98 -9.80
CA GLU A 105 33.59 -9.68 -9.53
C GLU A 105 32.57 -8.54 -9.74
N LEU A 106 31.78 -8.60 -10.82
CA LEU A 106 30.76 -7.60 -11.11
C LEU A 106 29.74 -7.47 -9.98
N TYR A 107 29.17 -8.58 -9.52
CA TYR A 107 28.11 -8.56 -8.49
C TYR A 107 28.60 -8.09 -7.12
N ARG A 108 29.89 -8.22 -6.83
CA ARG A 108 30.51 -7.66 -5.62
C ARG A 108 30.83 -6.17 -5.74
N SER A 109 30.88 -5.62 -6.95
CA SER A 109 31.26 -4.24 -7.18
C SER A 109 30.18 -3.24 -6.75
N SER A 110 30.58 -2.10 -6.19
CA SER A 110 29.66 -0.99 -5.89
C SER A 110 28.91 -0.51 -7.14
N ARG A 111 29.58 -0.56 -8.31
CA ARG A 111 29.02 -0.20 -9.62
C ARG A 111 27.73 -0.98 -9.93
N TRP A 112 27.67 -2.26 -9.55
CA TRP A 112 26.50 -3.12 -9.72
C TRP A 112 25.48 -2.92 -8.59
N ARG A 113 25.95 -2.94 -7.34
CA ARG A 113 25.12 -2.90 -6.14
C ARG A 113 24.25 -1.66 -6.06
N GLU A 114 24.76 -0.50 -6.48
CA GLU A 114 24.01 0.77 -6.44
C GLU A 114 22.75 0.76 -7.33
N PRO A 115 22.83 0.53 -8.66
CA PRO A 115 21.64 0.45 -9.50
C PRO A 115 20.75 -0.75 -9.17
N GLU A 116 21.31 -1.85 -8.67
CA GLU A 116 20.53 -3.00 -8.19
C GLU A 116 19.63 -2.61 -7.01
N ILE A 117 20.19 -1.98 -5.98
CA ILE A 117 19.42 -1.50 -4.83
C ILE A 117 18.38 -0.47 -5.28
N MET A 118 18.72 0.44 -6.18
CA MET A 118 17.76 1.40 -6.72
C MET A 118 16.60 0.71 -7.43
N SER A 119 16.89 -0.31 -8.22
CA SER A 119 15.87 -1.05 -8.96
C SER A 119 14.89 -1.72 -7.99
N LEU A 120 15.39 -2.25 -6.88
CA LEU A 120 14.55 -2.77 -5.80
C LEU A 120 13.70 -1.66 -5.16
N VAL A 121 14.28 -0.51 -4.80
CA VAL A 121 13.53 0.63 -4.24
C VAL A 121 12.42 1.09 -5.17
N VAL A 122 12.73 1.28 -6.46
CA VAL A 122 11.79 1.72 -7.49
C VAL A 122 10.69 0.68 -7.68
N THR A 123 11.03 -0.61 -7.73
CA THR A 123 10.06 -1.71 -7.85
C THR A 123 9.09 -1.74 -6.68
N TYR A 124 9.58 -1.52 -5.46
CA TYR A 124 8.77 -1.45 -4.25
C TYR A 124 7.73 -0.32 -4.34
N HIS A 125 8.19 0.90 -4.63
CA HIS A 125 7.31 2.05 -4.76
C HIS A 125 6.31 1.90 -5.91
N LEU A 126 6.76 1.32 -7.04
CA LEU A 126 5.90 1.09 -8.19
C LEU A 126 4.76 0.12 -7.88
N ALA A 127 5.02 -0.93 -7.10
CA ALA A 127 4.00 -1.88 -6.67
C ALA A 127 2.90 -1.19 -5.85
N TRP A 128 3.28 -0.37 -4.86
CA TRP A 128 2.34 0.40 -4.05
C TRP A 128 1.57 1.45 -4.86
N VAL A 129 2.25 2.24 -5.71
CA VAL A 129 1.60 3.23 -6.57
C VAL A 129 0.59 2.57 -7.49
N ARG A 130 0.90 1.40 -8.06
CA ARG A 130 -0.04 0.64 -8.90
C ARG A 130 -1.22 0.11 -8.09
N TYR A 131 -1.01 -0.41 -6.89
CA TYR A 131 -2.09 -0.83 -6.01
C TYR A 131 -3.03 0.34 -5.66
N GLN A 132 -2.49 1.50 -5.26
CA GLN A 132 -3.30 2.69 -4.96
C GLN A 132 -3.97 3.26 -6.20
N GLY A 133 -3.27 3.29 -7.33
CA GLY A 133 -3.82 3.68 -8.64
C GLY A 133 -5.00 2.80 -9.04
N ALA A 134 -4.97 1.50 -8.73
CA ALA A 134 -6.09 0.60 -8.97
C ALA A 134 -7.35 0.97 -8.17
N GLN A 135 -7.19 1.59 -6.99
CA GLN A 135 -8.31 2.09 -6.20
C GLN A 135 -8.91 3.37 -6.80
N LEU A 136 -8.13 4.12 -7.59
CA LEU A 136 -8.53 5.38 -8.22
C LEU A 136 -8.95 5.21 -9.69
N ALA A 137 -8.67 4.05 -10.29
CA ALA A 137 -9.03 3.76 -11.67
C ALA A 137 -10.55 3.76 -11.86
N GLY A 138 -11.03 4.50 -12.85
CA GLY A 138 -12.46 4.63 -13.17
C GLY A 138 -13.03 3.43 -13.91
N ASP A 139 -12.19 2.53 -14.45
CA ASP A 139 -12.62 1.37 -15.22
C ASP A 139 -12.05 0.05 -14.67
N ALA A 140 -12.83 -1.02 -14.84
CA ALA A 140 -12.53 -2.33 -14.27
C ALA A 140 -11.31 -3.01 -14.93
N ALA A 141 -11.07 -2.78 -16.23
CA ALA A 141 -9.97 -3.41 -16.96
C ALA A 141 -8.62 -2.85 -16.49
N ARG A 142 -8.51 -1.53 -16.39
CA ARG A 142 -7.32 -0.84 -15.86
C ARG A 142 -7.08 -1.17 -14.40
N ARG A 143 -8.15 -1.23 -13.58
CA ARG A 143 -8.03 -1.69 -12.19
C ARG A 143 -7.42 -3.09 -12.13
N LYS A 144 -7.93 -4.04 -12.93
CA LYS A 144 -7.41 -5.42 -12.96
C LYS A 144 -5.94 -5.47 -13.38
N ASP A 145 -5.56 -4.76 -14.44
CA ASP A 145 -4.17 -4.69 -14.91
C ASP A 145 -3.21 -4.15 -13.83
N LEU A 146 -3.59 -3.04 -13.18
CA LEU A 146 -2.80 -2.44 -12.11
C LEU A 146 -2.63 -3.37 -10.91
N LEU A 147 -3.69 -4.06 -10.49
CA LEU A 147 -3.61 -5.03 -9.39
C LEU A 147 -2.69 -6.20 -9.75
N GLN A 148 -2.77 -6.72 -10.98
CA GLN A 148 -1.87 -7.79 -11.44
C GLN A 148 -0.40 -7.32 -11.50
N LYS A 149 -0.15 -6.08 -11.93
CA LYS A 149 1.19 -5.48 -11.90
C LYS A 149 1.70 -5.28 -10.46
N ALA A 150 0.83 -4.85 -9.54
CA ALA A 150 1.18 -4.72 -8.13
C ALA A 150 1.54 -6.07 -7.50
N VAL A 151 0.76 -7.13 -7.77
CA VAL A 151 1.08 -8.50 -7.35
C VAL A 151 2.47 -8.93 -7.82
N ARG A 152 2.80 -8.69 -9.09
CA ARG A 152 4.13 -9.01 -9.64
C ARG A 152 5.24 -8.22 -8.95
N GLY A 153 5.03 -6.92 -8.72
CA GLY A 153 6.00 -6.07 -8.04
C GLY A 153 6.27 -6.53 -6.60
N PHE A 154 5.23 -6.78 -5.80
CA PHE A 154 5.41 -7.29 -4.43
C PHE A 154 6.05 -8.67 -4.38
N SER A 155 5.80 -9.52 -5.37
CA SER A 155 6.37 -10.87 -5.39
C SER A 155 7.91 -10.88 -5.48
N GLN A 156 8.53 -9.82 -6.00
CA GLN A 156 10.00 -9.71 -6.07
C GLN A 156 10.66 -9.74 -4.69
N PHE A 157 9.98 -9.23 -3.66
CA PHE A 157 10.53 -9.12 -2.30
C PHE A 157 10.30 -10.36 -1.45
N LEU A 158 9.58 -11.36 -1.96
CA LEU A 158 9.37 -12.60 -1.20
C LEU A 158 10.56 -13.55 -1.28
N LEU A 159 11.48 -13.28 -2.21
CA LEU A 159 12.77 -13.95 -2.31
C LEU A 159 13.81 -13.34 -1.38
N VAL A 160 13.52 -12.17 -0.78
CA VAL A 160 14.43 -11.41 0.08
C VAL A 160 13.81 -11.28 1.47
N ASN A 161 13.98 -12.33 2.29
CA ASN A 161 13.47 -12.36 3.67
C ASN A 161 14.42 -11.72 4.69
N GLU A 162 15.57 -11.20 4.25
CA GLU A 162 16.63 -10.62 5.09
C GLU A 162 16.20 -9.29 5.73
N VAL A 163 15.18 -8.62 5.19
CA VAL A 163 14.56 -7.43 5.78
C VAL A 163 13.11 -7.74 6.13
N PRO A 164 12.83 -8.18 7.38
CA PRO A 164 11.51 -8.63 7.81
C PRO A 164 10.39 -7.64 7.51
N GLU A 165 10.66 -6.34 7.62
CA GLU A 165 9.69 -5.28 7.36
C GLU A 165 9.28 -5.21 5.88
N ILE A 166 10.23 -5.27 4.93
CA ILE A 166 9.95 -5.24 3.49
C ILE A 166 9.21 -6.51 3.08
N TYR A 167 9.67 -7.66 3.60
CA TYR A 167 9.05 -8.95 3.37
C TYR A 167 7.60 -8.96 3.85
N ALA A 168 7.35 -8.51 5.08
CA ALA A 168 6.01 -8.41 5.65
C ALA A 168 5.12 -7.42 4.88
N GLU A 169 5.62 -6.22 4.53
CA GLU A 169 4.83 -5.24 3.77
C GLU A 169 4.53 -5.72 2.35
N SER A 170 5.43 -6.46 1.73
CA SER A 170 5.20 -7.04 0.40
C SER A 170 4.18 -8.16 0.42
N LEU A 171 4.22 -9.04 1.43
CA LEU A 171 3.14 -10.00 1.68
C LEU A 171 1.80 -9.28 1.91
N TYR A 172 1.79 -8.25 2.75
CA TYR A 172 0.59 -7.46 3.01
C TYR A 172 0.03 -6.81 1.74
N GLY A 173 0.86 -6.10 0.97
CA GLY A 173 0.47 -5.45 -0.28
C GLY A 173 -0.01 -6.44 -1.34
N ARG A 174 0.67 -7.58 -1.48
CA ARG A 174 0.26 -8.65 -2.40
C ARG A 174 -1.07 -9.27 -1.99
N GLY A 175 -1.25 -9.53 -0.70
CA GLY A 175 -2.51 -10.04 -0.14
C GLY A 175 -3.69 -9.09 -0.37
N LEU A 176 -3.48 -7.78 -0.20
CA LEU A 176 -4.49 -6.77 -0.55
C LEU A 176 -4.85 -6.78 -2.04
N ALA A 177 -3.85 -6.89 -2.91
CA ALA A 177 -4.07 -6.92 -4.35
C ALA A 177 -4.82 -8.19 -4.78
N PHE A 178 -4.49 -9.36 -4.23
CA PHE A 178 -5.25 -10.59 -4.45
C PHE A 178 -6.68 -10.48 -3.94
N LEU A 179 -6.88 -9.88 -2.76
CA LEU A 179 -8.22 -9.67 -2.20
C LEU A 179 -9.10 -8.82 -3.13
N ASP A 180 -8.52 -7.76 -3.71
CA ASP A 180 -9.22 -6.88 -4.64
C ASP A 180 -9.38 -7.47 -6.05
N LEU A 181 -8.58 -8.48 -6.42
CA LEU A 181 -8.77 -9.32 -7.60
C LEU A 181 -9.83 -10.42 -7.38
N GLY A 182 -10.28 -10.64 -6.15
CA GLY A 182 -11.19 -11.73 -5.78
C GLY A 182 -10.50 -13.08 -5.53
N GLU A 183 -9.17 -13.12 -5.60
CA GLU A 183 -8.34 -14.31 -5.33
C GLU A 183 -8.18 -14.53 -3.81
N THR A 184 -9.31 -14.70 -3.13
CA THR A 184 -9.40 -14.62 -1.66
C THR A 184 -8.56 -15.68 -0.94
N ALA A 185 -8.41 -16.87 -1.50
CA ALA A 185 -7.56 -17.91 -0.92
C ALA A 185 -6.08 -17.49 -0.84
N LYS A 186 -5.55 -16.92 -1.94
CA LYS A 186 -4.17 -16.39 -1.98
C LYS A 186 -4.01 -15.17 -1.08
N ALA A 187 -5.03 -14.33 -1.02
CA ALA A 187 -5.04 -13.20 -0.09
C ALA A 187 -4.93 -13.65 1.37
N ILE A 188 -5.66 -14.70 1.77
CA ILE A 188 -5.58 -15.26 3.13
C ILE A 188 -4.17 -15.76 3.42
N GLU A 189 -3.58 -16.54 2.52
CA GLU A 189 -2.22 -17.08 2.65
C GLU A 189 -1.20 -15.97 2.88
N ASP A 190 -1.18 -14.95 2.00
CA ASP A 190 -0.26 -13.82 2.10
C ASP A 190 -0.47 -12.99 3.37
N LEU A 191 -1.73 -12.72 3.73
CA LEU A 191 -2.04 -11.92 4.90
C LEU A 191 -1.72 -12.66 6.20
N GLU A 192 -1.93 -13.99 6.26
CA GLU A 192 -1.51 -14.82 7.38
C GLU A 192 0.02 -14.79 7.55
N ALA A 193 0.75 -15.00 6.46
CA ALA A 193 2.20 -14.91 6.45
C ALA A 193 2.68 -13.51 6.91
N ALA A 194 2.04 -12.44 6.45
CA ALA A 194 2.36 -11.07 6.88
C ALA A 194 2.15 -10.86 8.40
N THR A 195 1.17 -11.54 9.02
CA THR A 195 0.99 -11.46 10.48
C THR A 195 2.07 -12.17 11.28
N GLN A 196 2.81 -13.09 10.65
CA GLN A 196 3.83 -13.93 11.27
C GLN A 196 5.27 -13.50 10.91
N ALA A 197 5.42 -12.56 9.97
CA ALA A 197 6.69 -12.13 9.39
C ALA A 197 7.59 -11.27 10.31
N GLY A 198 7.33 -11.22 11.62
CA GLY A 198 8.21 -10.52 12.57
C GLY A 198 8.13 -8.99 12.56
N ALA A 199 7.19 -8.37 11.84
CA ALA A 199 6.99 -6.92 11.79
C ALA A 199 5.66 -6.50 12.45
N PRO A 200 5.64 -6.13 13.75
CA PRO A 200 4.39 -5.92 14.52
C PRO A 200 3.46 -4.85 13.94
N ALA A 201 4.01 -3.77 13.40
CA ALA A 201 3.24 -2.70 12.77
C ALA A 201 2.49 -3.19 11.52
N VAL A 202 3.16 -4.00 10.70
CA VAL A 202 2.56 -4.61 9.49
C VAL A 202 1.56 -5.68 9.89
N ALA A 203 1.89 -6.51 10.88
CA ALA A 203 1.00 -7.55 11.39
C ALA A 203 -0.34 -6.97 11.87
N ALA A 204 -0.33 -5.81 12.54
CA ALA A 204 -1.56 -5.13 12.95
C ALA A 204 -2.44 -4.73 11.74
N LYS A 205 -1.85 -4.21 10.66
CA LYS A 205 -2.56 -3.87 9.42
C LYS A 205 -3.09 -5.14 8.72
N ALA A 206 -2.27 -6.18 8.64
CA ALA A 206 -2.59 -7.43 7.96
C ALA A 206 -3.76 -8.17 8.62
N ARG A 207 -3.86 -8.16 9.96
CA ARG A 207 -4.98 -8.77 10.69
C ARG A 207 -6.34 -8.23 10.24
N GLY A 208 -6.49 -6.91 10.07
CA GLY A 208 -7.74 -6.32 9.63
C GLY A 208 -8.14 -6.73 8.21
N ALA A 209 -7.17 -6.85 7.30
CA ALA A 209 -7.40 -7.33 5.94
C ALA A 209 -7.69 -8.84 5.92
N LEU A 210 -7.03 -9.62 6.77
CA LEU A 210 -7.23 -11.07 6.89
C LEU A 210 -8.64 -11.40 7.38
N GLU A 211 -9.15 -10.65 8.36
CA GLU A 211 -10.53 -10.79 8.82
C GLU A 211 -11.53 -10.53 7.68
N GLU A 212 -11.28 -9.52 6.84
CA GLU A 212 -12.11 -9.25 5.66
C GLU A 212 -12.03 -10.39 4.64
N ALA A 213 -10.84 -10.90 4.34
CA ALA A 213 -10.67 -12.01 3.41
C ALA A 213 -11.38 -13.29 3.89
N ARG A 214 -11.26 -13.61 5.18
CA ARG A 214 -11.97 -14.75 5.80
C ARG A 214 -13.49 -14.59 5.78
N ARG A 215 -13.99 -13.36 5.97
CA ARG A 215 -15.43 -13.07 5.83
C ARG A 215 -15.93 -13.35 4.42
N ARG A 216 -15.25 -12.81 3.39
CA ARG A 216 -15.62 -13.04 1.97
C ARG A 216 -15.67 -14.54 1.63
N THR A 217 -14.73 -15.31 2.14
CA THR A 217 -14.67 -16.78 1.94
C THR A 217 -15.84 -17.50 2.63
N ALA A 218 -16.23 -17.04 3.83
CA ALA A 218 -17.35 -17.63 4.57
C ALA A 218 -18.74 -17.31 3.98
N GLY A 219 -18.82 -16.68 2.80
CA GLY A 219 -20.08 -16.17 2.23
C GLY A 219 -20.73 -15.08 3.07
N ARG A 220 -20.02 -14.58 4.10
CA ARG A 220 -20.47 -13.50 4.94
C ARG A 220 -20.03 -12.23 4.23
N ALA A 221 -21.01 -11.46 3.73
CA ALA A 221 -20.73 -10.10 3.31
C ALA A 221 -19.89 -9.41 4.39
N ALA A 222 -18.94 -8.55 3.99
CA ALA A 222 -18.31 -7.62 4.91
C ALA A 222 -19.41 -7.08 5.85
N PRO A 223 -19.15 -6.79 7.15
CA PRO A 223 -20.00 -5.81 7.78
C PRO A 223 -19.90 -4.64 6.83
N ALA A 224 -20.98 -4.37 6.11
CA ALA A 224 -21.00 -3.22 5.23
C ALA A 224 -20.44 -2.11 6.12
N GLU A 225 -19.62 -1.22 5.57
CA GLU A 225 -19.91 0.15 5.94
C GLU A 225 -21.36 0.33 5.53
N LYS A 226 -22.26 -0.05 6.45
CA LYS A 226 -23.69 0.01 6.30
C LYS A 226 -23.83 1.45 5.87
N GLY A 227 -24.30 1.65 4.64
CA GLY A 227 -24.46 2.99 4.11
C GLY A 227 -25.15 3.82 5.19
N PRO A 228 -24.88 5.12 5.31
CA PRO A 228 -25.38 5.88 6.45
C PRO A 228 -26.89 5.72 6.68
N GLU A 229 -27.67 5.39 5.64
CA GLU A 229 -29.06 4.90 5.73
C GLU A 229 -29.27 3.59 6.50
N GLN A 230 -28.46 2.54 6.25
CA GLN A 230 -28.54 1.27 6.96
C GLN A 230 -28.06 1.40 8.42
N LEU A 231 -27.12 2.31 8.70
CA LEU A 231 -26.74 2.65 10.08
C LEU A 231 -27.86 3.40 10.78
N LEU A 232 -28.54 4.31 10.07
CA LEU A 232 -29.69 5.06 10.60
C LEU A 232 -30.87 4.11 10.90
N ALA A 233 -31.17 3.16 10.00
CA ALA A 233 -32.17 2.12 10.25
C ALA A 233 -31.83 1.28 11.49
N ARG A 234 -30.57 0.86 11.62
CA ARG A 234 -30.11 0.09 12.79
C ARG A 234 -30.18 0.91 14.08
N LEU A 235 -29.86 2.20 14.04
CA LEU A 235 -30.05 3.10 15.17
C LEU A 235 -31.53 3.11 15.59
N GLY A 236 -32.46 3.17 14.63
CA GLY A 236 -33.89 3.15 14.90
C GLY A 236 -34.39 1.88 15.58
N GLU A 237 -33.77 0.73 15.30
CA GLU A 237 -34.06 -0.54 16.00
C GLU A 237 -33.52 -0.55 17.45
N LEU A 238 -32.41 0.14 17.70
CA LEU A 238 -31.72 0.11 19.00
C LEU A 238 -32.27 1.15 19.98
N VAL A 239 -32.76 2.30 19.51
CA VAL A 239 -33.25 3.39 20.37
C VAL A 239 -34.36 2.94 21.33
N PRO A 240 -35.42 2.22 20.92
CA PRO A 240 -36.45 1.75 21.85
C PRO A 240 -35.92 0.75 22.89
N ARG A 241 -34.96 -0.10 22.50
CA ARG A 241 -34.32 -1.09 23.39
C ARG A 241 -33.41 -0.44 24.42
N ALA A 242 -32.66 0.57 23.99
CA ALA A 242 -31.87 1.42 24.87
C ALA A 242 -32.78 2.15 25.87
N ALA A 243 -33.91 2.70 25.43
CA ALA A 243 -34.90 3.34 26.29
C ALA A 243 -35.54 2.36 27.30
N ALA A 244 -35.66 1.09 26.94
CA ALA A 244 -36.09 0.02 27.83
C ALA A 244 -35.01 -0.44 28.84
N GLY A 245 -33.83 0.18 28.85
CA GLY A 245 -32.77 -0.09 29.82
C GLY A 245 -31.78 -1.19 29.41
N GLU A 246 -31.78 -1.64 28.15
CA GLU A 246 -30.83 -2.63 27.68
C GLU A 246 -29.43 -2.01 27.47
N THR A 247 -28.52 -2.23 28.42
CA THR A 247 -27.18 -1.58 28.45
C THR A 247 -26.34 -1.82 27.19
N SER A 248 -26.44 -3.01 26.58
CA SER A 248 -25.75 -3.29 25.31
C SER A 248 -26.31 -2.46 24.16
N ALA A 249 -27.65 -2.30 24.11
CA ALA A 249 -28.31 -1.51 23.08
C ALA A 249 -28.03 -0.01 23.26
N GLU A 250 -27.93 0.48 24.50
CA GLU A 250 -27.58 1.86 24.81
C GLU A 250 -26.16 2.23 24.32
N LYS A 251 -25.19 1.37 24.62
CA LYS A 251 -23.80 1.55 24.16
C LYS A 251 -23.70 1.57 22.63
N ASP A 252 -24.37 0.62 21.98
CA ASP A 252 -24.36 0.49 20.52
C ASP A 252 -25.11 1.65 19.83
N ALA A 253 -26.26 2.06 20.35
CA ALA A 253 -27.03 3.20 19.86
C ALA A 253 -26.21 4.50 19.97
N THR A 254 -25.55 4.72 21.11
CA THR A 254 -24.72 5.90 21.34
C THR A 254 -23.53 5.96 20.37
N ALA A 255 -22.85 4.85 20.16
CA ALA A 255 -21.73 4.77 19.22
C ALA A 255 -22.19 5.03 17.77
N LEU A 256 -23.33 4.48 17.37
CA LEU A 256 -23.90 4.69 16.03
C LEU A 256 -24.37 6.13 15.81
N ALA A 257 -25.07 6.73 16.77
CA ALA A 257 -25.52 8.11 16.70
C ALA A 257 -24.34 9.09 16.55
N ARG A 258 -23.30 8.94 17.38
CA ARG A 258 -22.07 9.76 17.28
C ARG A 258 -21.37 9.56 15.94
N GLY A 259 -21.24 8.31 15.49
CA GLY A 259 -20.63 8.01 14.20
C GLY A 259 -21.38 8.63 13.02
N LEU A 260 -22.72 8.57 13.01
CA LEU A 260 -23.54 9.18 11.96
C LEU A 260 -23.46 10.70 12.00
N ALA A 261 -23.58 11.33 13.17
CA ALA A 261 -23.49 12.78 13.32
C ALA A 261 -22.12 13.34 12.87
N ALA A 262 -21.02 12.64 13.16
CA ALA A 262 -19.67 13.04 12.78
C ALA A 262 -19.43 13.08 11.25
N ARG A 263 -20.35 12.55 10.44
CA ARG A 263 -20.27 12.60 8.96
C ARG A 263 -20.68 13.96 8.38
N GLY A 264 -21.29 14.85 9.17
CA GLY A 264 -21.73 16.18 8.73
C GLY A 264 -22.90 16.13 7.73
N GLY A 265 -23.18 17.24 7.04
CA GLY A 265 -24.28 17.33 6.08
C GLY A 265 -25.66 17.11 6.76
N PRO A 266 -26.57 16.31 6.17
CA PRO A 266 -27.91 16.10 6.72
C PRO A 266 -27.94 15.16 7.93
N TRP A 267 -26.84 14.46 8.24
CA TRP A 267 -26.83 13.34 9.18
C TRP A 267 -27.11 13.72 10.65
N PRO A 268 -26.58 14.82 11.20
CA PRO A 268 -26.93 15.25 12.56
C PRO A 268 -28.44 15.44 12.75
N ALA A 269 -29.09 16.19 11.85
CA ALA A 269 -30.54 16.46 11.92
C ALA A 269 -31.37 15.18 11.72
N ARG A 270 -30.92 14.25 10.86
CA ARG A 270 -31.61 12.96 10.65
C ARG A 270 -31.47 12.01 11.83
N VAL A 271 -30.33 11.99 12.51
CA VAL A 271 -30.13 11.23 13.76
C VAL A 271 -31.04 11.78 14.85
N GLU A 272 -31.06 13.10 15.03
CA GLU A 272 -31.92 13.78 16.01
C GLU A 272 -33.40 13.50 15.76
N SER A 273 -33.87 13.69 14.51
CA SER A 273 -35.26 13.42 14.12
C SER A 273 -35.66 11.97 14.37
N LEU A 274 -34.78 11.01 14.08
CA LEU A 274 -35.04 9.59 14.32
C LEU A 274 -35.14 9.27 15.82
N VAL A 275 -34.23 9.81 16.63
CA VAL A 275 -34.24 9.59 18.08
C VAL A 275 -35.51 10.14 18.70
N LEU A 276 -35.92 11.35 18.31
CA LEU A 276 -37.19 11.95 18.74
C LEU A 276 -38.39 11.09 18.32
N GLU A 277 -38.45 10.66 17.06
CA GLU A 277 -39.53 9.79 16.55
C GLU A 277 -39.65 8.47 17.34
N LYS A 278 -38.52 7.86 17.73
CA LYS A 278 -38.51 6.56 18.42
C LYS A 278 -38.71 6.65 19.93
N LEU A 279 -38.48 7.81 20.54
CA LEU A 279 -38.66 8.01 21.98
C LEU A 279 -40.03 8.62 22.34
N GLY A 280 -40.72 9.23 21.37
CA GLY A 280 -42.03 9.87 21.58
C GLY A 280 -41.91 11.32 21.99
#